data_AF-A0A932HFY5-F1
#
_entry.id   AF-A0A932HFY5-F1
#
_cell.length_a   1.000
_cell.length_b   1.000
_cell.length_c   1.000
_cell.angle_alpha   90.00
_cell.angle_beta   90.00
_cell.angle_gamma   90.00
#
_symmetry.space_group_name_H-M   'P 1'
#
loop_
_entity.id
_entity.type
_entity.pdbx_description
1 polymer ?
#
loop_
_entity_poly.entity_id
_entity_poly.type
_entity_poly.pdbx_seq_one_letter_code
_entity_poly.pdbx_strand_id
1 'polypeptide(L)'
;AERFRFNDEELGGAGFAPWTAFDHPQLGKVEIGGWRTRFTTQNPPVQFLKGELELYVPWLLWLAEVGPRLEMEEVAATALGNTGLYRVRAVVRNVGYLPTNITQRAVEARLIEPVYATIELKDAEPVSGARRASLGHLPGLRDVGGQGPGETRRSIEYVVRRTGQRGAVVLTVASEKGGVVRREIPLR
;
A
#
# COMPACT_ATOMS: atom_id res chain seq x y z
N ALA A 1 19.41 -16.10 -32.66
CA ALA A 1 18.64 -16.30 -33.91
C ALA A 1 17.33 -15.54 -33.87
N GLU A 2 16.46 -15.80 -32.88
CA GLU A 2 15.13 -15.18 -32.77
C GLU A 2 15.13 -13.64 -32.75
N ARG A 3 16.02 -13.01 -32.00
CA ARG A 3 16.11 -11.54 -31.93
C ARG A 3 16.41 -10.88 -33.29
N PHE A 4 17.26 -11.50 -34.10
CA PHE A 4 17.58 -10.98 -35.44
C PHE A 4 16.37 -11.15 -36.38
N ARG A 5 15.74 -12.33 -36.35
CA ARG A 5 14.50 -12.58 -37.11
C ARG A 5 13.41 -11.56 -36.79
N PHE A 6 13.13 -11.34 -35.50
CA PHE A 6 12.14 -10.34 -35.07
C PHE A 6 12.52 -8.91 -35.52
N ASN A 7 13.80 -8.55 -35.45
CA ASN A 7 14.25 -7.25 -35.94
C ASN A 7 13.99 -7.08 -37.44
N ASP A 8 14.22 -8.12 -38.23
CA ASP A 8 14.11 -8.06 -39.68
C ASP A 8 12.63 -8.10 -40.12
N GLU A 9 11.83 -8.98 -39.52
CA GLU A 9 10.42 -9.20 -39.86
C GLU A 9 9.49 -8.11 -39.28
N GLU A 10 9.65 -7.77 -38.00
CA GLU A 10 8.70 -6.91 -37.27
C GLU A 10 9.16 -5.46 -37.15
N LEU A 11 10.49 -5.22 -37.13
CA LEU A 11 11.07 -3.88 -36.97
C LEU A 11 11.67 -3.32 -38.26
N GLY A 12 11.66 -4.07 -39.36
CA GLY A 12 12.25 -3.67 -40.63
C GLY A 12 13.75 -3.31 -40.51
N GLY A 13 14.47 -3.99 -39.62
CA GLY A 13 15.88 -3.73 -39.35
C GLY A 13 16.15 -2.65 -38.30
N ALA A 14 15.16 -1.84 -37.92
CA ALA A 14 15.37 -0.60 -37.16
C ALA A 14 15.88 -0.79 -35.73
N GLY A 15 15.73 -1.99 -35.16
CA GLY A 15 16.23 -2.33 -33.83
C GLY A 15 17.76 -2.43 -33.74
N PHE A 16 18.47 -2.52 -34.86
CA PHE A 16 19.93 -2.52 -34.92
C PHE A 16 20.44 -1.30 -35.72
N ALA A 17 21.31 -0.50 -35.12
CA ALA A 17 22.02 0.55 -35.81
C ALA A 17 23.27 -0.05 -36.47
N PRO A 18 23.46 0.10 -37.80
CA PRO A 18 24.70 -0.29 -38.46
C PRO A 18 25.91 0.36 -37.78
N TRP A 19 27.02 -0.36 -37.70
CA TRP A 19 28.28 0.18 -37.19
C TRP A 19 28.82 1.23 -38.15
N THR A 20 29.19 2.38 -37.61
CA THR A 20 29.75 3.52 -38.36
C THR A 20 30.99 4.04 -37.68
N ALA A 21 32.03 4.35 -38.45
CA ALA A 21 33.24 4.94 -37.93
C ALA A 21 32.97 6.34 -37.36
N PHE A 22 33.60 6.64 -36.23
CA PHE A 22 33.46 7.89 -35.51
C PHE A 22 34.81 8.31 -34.91
N ASP A 23 35.19 9.57 -35.11
CA ASP A 23 36.39 10.15 -34.50
C ASP A 23 36.03 10.76 -33.13
N HIS A 24 36.26 9.98 -32.07
CA HIS A 24 35.96 10.42 -30.71
C HIS A 24 37.06 11.34 -30.16
N PRO A 25 36.73 12.51 -29.55
CA PRO A 25 37.71 13.50 -29.11
C PRO A 25 38.81 12.99 -28.16
N GLN A 26 38.51 11.94 -27.39
CA GLN A 26 39.46 11.34 -26.43
C GLN A 26 39.96 9.95 -26.82
N LEU A 27 39.20 9.20 -27.64
CA LEU A 27 39.46 7.77 -27.90
C LEU A 27 40.05 7.54 -29.30
N GLY A 28 40.10 8.56 -30.15
CA GLY A 28 40.49 8.42 -31.55
C GLY A 28 39.40 7.69 -32.35
N LYS A 29 39.83 6.91 -33.35
CA LYS A 29 38.91 6.18 -34.25
C LYS A 29 38.21 5.04 -33.51
N VAL A 30 36.90 5.14 -33.41
CA VAL A 30 36.02 4.11 -32.84
C VAL A 30 34.86 3.81 -33.79
N GLU A 31 34.08 2.79 -33.50
CA GLU A 31 32.82 2.52 -34.20
C GLU A 31 31.63 2.72 -33.26
N ILE A 32 30.55 3.31 -33.77
CA ILE A 32 29.29 3.49 -33.05
C ILE A 32 28.19 2.78 -33.82
N GLY A 33 27.42 1.96 -33.11
CA GLY A 33 26.33 1.17 -33.67
C GLY A 33 25.84 0.13 -32.67
N GLY A 34 25.21 -0.92 -33.18
CA GLY A 34 24.70 -2.03 -32.38
C GLY A 34 23.22 -1.91 -32.06
N TRP A 35 22.76 -2.75 -31.13
CA TRP A 35 21.36 -2.84 -30.76
C TRP A 35 20.85 -1.58 -30.05
N ARG A 36 19.65 -1.13 -30.44
CA ARG A 36 18.91 -0.06 -29.76
C ARG A 36 18.22 -0.57 -28.50
N THR A 37 19.02 -0.93 -27.50
CA THR A 37 18.61 -1.66 -26.28
C THR A 37 17.43 -1.03 -25.51
N ARG A 38 17.27 0.29 -25.56
CA ARG A 38 16.15 0.99 -24.88
C ARG A 38 14.77 0.50 -25.34
N PHE A 39 14.57 0.25 -26.64
CA PHE A 39 13.28 -0.14 -27.23
C PHE A 39 13.33 -1.51 -27.94
N THR A 40 14.35 -2.31 -27.68
CA THR A 40 14.44 -3.70 -28.15
C THR A 40 14.77 -4.69 -27.04
N THR A 41 14.93 -4.22 -25.81
CA THR A 41 15.39 -5.05 -24.67
C THR A 41 14.81 -4.55 -23.36
N GLN A 42 14.95 -3.26 -23.06
CA GLN A 42 14.43 -2.69 -21.81
C GLN A 42 12.93 -2.41 -21.89
N ASN A 43 12.48 -1.93 -23.05
CA ASN A 43 11.09 -1.67 -23.35
C ASN A 43 10.71 -2.37 -24.67
N PRO A 44 9.42 -2.67 -24.87
CA PRO A 44 8.97 -3.08 -26.18
C PRO A 44 9.26 -1.97 -27.22
N PRO A 45 9.44 -2.35 -28.49
CA PRO A 45 9.47 -1.39 -29.59
C PRO A 45 8.25 -0.47 -29.54
N VAL A 46 8.44 0.82 -29.86
CA VAL A 46 7.42 1.87 -29.68
C VAL A 46 6.09 1.52 -30.36
N GLN A 47 6.12 0.87 -31.52
CA GLN A 47 4.93 0.45 -32.26
C GLN A 47 4.09 -0.61 -31.52
N PHE A 48 4.71 -1.41 -30.63
CA PHE A 48 4.02 -2.42 -29.83
C PHE A 48 3.65 -1.92 -28.42
N LEU A 49 4.24 -0.80 -27.98
CA LEU A 49 4.09 -0.29 -26.61
C LEU A 49 2.62 -0.10 -26.22
N LYS A 50 1.77 0.42 -27.11
CA LYS A 50 0.35 0.62 -26.81
C LYS A 50 -0.36 -0.71 -26.52
N GLY A 51 -0.16 -1.73 -27.36
CA GLY A 51 -0.78 -3.03 -27.18
C GLY A 51 -0.33 -3.72 -25.89
N GLU A 52 0.96 -3.62 -25.56
CA GLU A 52 1.48 -4.12 -24.28
C GLU A 52 0.83 -3.41 -23.10
N LEU A 53 0.73 -2.07 -23.13
CA LEU A 53 0.09 -1.30 -22.06
C LEU A 53 -1.40 -1.63 -21.88
N GLU A 54 -2.13 -1.88 -22.97
CA GLU A 54 -3.54 -2.26 -22.92
C GLU A 54 -3.77 -3.60 -22.20
N LEU A 55 -2.77 -4.49 -22.16
CA LEU A 55 -2.83 -5.74 -21.37
C LEU A 55 -2.52 -5.48 -19.89
N TYR A 56 -1.50 -4.67 -19.60
CA TYR A 56 -1.04 -4.46 -18.22
C TYR A 56 -1.90 -3.48 -17.42
N VAL A 57 -2.44 -2.43 -18.04
CA VAL A 57 -3.18 -1.37 -17.33
C VAL A 57 -4.42 -1.93 -16.60
N PRO A 58 -5.31 -2.72 -17.23
CA PRO A 58 -6.46 -3.31 -16.53
C PRO A 58 -6.03 -4.20 -15.37
N TRP A 59 -4.96 -4.97 -15.54
CA TRP A 59 -4.44 -5.84 -14.48
C TRP A 59 -3.87 -5.05 -13.30
N LEU A 60 -3.15 -3.94 -13.56
CA LEU A 60 -2.64 -3.06 -12.51
C LEU A 60 -3.77 -2.36 -11.74
N LEU A 61 -4.83 -1.92 -12.44
CA LEU A 61 -6.01 -1.34 -11.81
C LEU A 61 -6.72 -2.38 -10.94
N TRP A 62 -6.91 -3.60 -11.46
CA TRP A 62 -7.45 -4.71 -10.69
C TRP A 62 -6.61 -5.01 -9.44
N LEU A 63 -5.27 -5.02 -9.57
CA LEU A 63 -4.36 -5.24 -8.43
C LEU A 63 -4.54 -4.16 -7.34
N ALA A 64 -4.75 -2.90 -7.74
CA ALA A 64 -5.04 -1.82 -6.82
C ALA A 64 -6.41 -1.99 -6.15
N GLU A 65 -7.44 -2.41 -6.89
CA GLU A 65 -8.79 -2.65 -6.36
C GLU A 65 -8.85 -3.80 -5.37
N VAL A 66 -8.07 -4.86 -5.57
CA VAL A 66 -8.03 -6.00 -4.64
C VAL A 66 -7.11 -5.76 -3.43
N GLY A 67 -6.41 -4.63 -3.39
CA GLY A 67 -5.54 -4.27 -2.27
C GLY A 67 -6.29 -4.18 -0.92
N PRO A 68 -5.59 -4.31 0.21
CA PRO A 68 -6.18 -4.02 1.52
C PRO A 68 -6.57 -2.55 1.60
N ARG A 69 -7.64 -2.24 2.34
CA ARG A 69 -8.07 -0.87 2.59
C ARG A 69 -8.68 -0.77 3.98
N LEU A 70 -8.05 0.02 4.84
CA LEU A 70 -8.56 0.27 6.19
C LEU A 70 -9.71 1.28 6.18
N GLU A 71 -10.70 1.03 7.02
CA GLU A 71 -11.81 1.92 7.30
C GLU A 71 -12.09 1.92 8.82
N MET A 72 -12.40 3.09 9.38
CA MET A 72 -12.98 3.17 10.72
C MET A 72 -14.50 3.16 10.58
N GLU A 73 -15.11 2.03 10.93
CA GLU A 73 -16.54 1.78 10.77
C GLU A 73 -17.36 2.41 11.91
N GLU A 74 -16.89 2.24 13.15
CA GLU A 74 -17.52 2.82 14.34
C GLU A 74 -16.48 3.58 15.14
N VAL A 75 -16.83 4.78 15.60
CA VAL A 75 -16.01 5.57 16.51
C VAL A 75 -16.93 6.33 17.45
N ALA A 76 -16.82 6.09 18.75
CA ALA A 76 -17.64 6.75 19.75
C ALA A 76 -16.84 7.06 21.02
N ALA A 77 -17.15 8.20 21.64
CA ALA A 77 -16.74 8.53 23.00
C ALA A 77 -17.99 8.58 23.88
N THR A 78 -18.02 7.74 24.91
CA THR A 78 -19.14 7.64 25.86
C THR A 78 -18.67 8.07 27.24
N ALA A 79 -19.36 9.04 27.84
CA ALA A 79 -19.08 9.47 29.21
C ALA A 79 -19.37 8.33 30.20
N LEU A 80 -18.43 8.09 31.13
CA LEU A 80 -18.55 7.11 32.21
C LEU A 80 -19.06 7.81 33.47
N GLY A 81 -20.34 8.20 33.43
CA GLY A 81 -20.99 8.97 34.48
C GLY A 81 -20.47 10.41 34.59
N ASN A 82 -20.59 11.02 35.77
CA ASN A 82 -20.22 12.43 36.02
C ASN A 82 -18.77 12.60 36.49
N THR A 83 -17.87 11.70 36.09
CA THR A 83 -16.49 11.63 36.59
C THR A 83 -15.48 12.37 35.68
N GLY A 84 -15.91 12.84 34.52
CA GLY A 84 -15.02 13.36 33.47
C GLY A 84 -14.22 12.27 32.74
N LEU A 85 -14.53 10.99 32.99
CA LEU A 85 -13.97 9.86 32.27
C LEU A 85 -14.80 9.53 31.03
N TYR A 86 -14.12 9.16 29.96
CA TYR A 86 -14.71 8.78 28.68
C TYR A 86 -14.14 7.46 28.21
N ARG A 87 -15.03 6.57 27.79
CA ARG A 87 -14.69 5.37 27.01
C ARG A 87 -14.69 5.74 25.54
N VAL A 88 -13.52 5.68 24.90
CA VAL A 88 -13.38 5.84 23.46
C VAL A 88 -13.25 4.47 22.82
N ARG A 89 -14.25 4.06 22.04
CA ARG A 89 -14.24 2.79 21.31
C ARG A 89 -14.20 3.05 19.82
N ALA A 90 -13.36 2.31 19.11
CA ALA A 90 -13.32 2.32 17.66
C ALA A 90 -13.31 0.89 17.10
N VAL A 91 -13.98 0.70 15.97
CA VAL A 91 -13.92 -0.53 15.17
C VAL A 91 -13.26 -0.20 13.85
N VAL A 92 -12.15 -0.89 13.58
CA VAL A 92 -11.39 -0.78 12.34
C VAL A 92 -11.66 -2.03 11.52
N ARG A 93 -11.90 -1.85 10.23
CA ARG A 93 -12.14 -2.92 9.28
C ARG A 93 -11.19 -2.83 8.10
N ASN A 94 -10.71 -3.99 7.62
CA ASN A 94 -10.18 -4.08 6.27
C ASN A 94 -11.33 -4.41 5.31
N VAL A 95 -11.70 -3.46 4.47
CA VAL A 95 -12.76 -3.63 3.45
C VAL A 95 -12.22 -4.12 2.11
N GLY A 96 -10.89 -4.23 1.98
CA GLY A 96 -10.21 -4.72 0.80
C GLY A 96 -10.28 -6.25 0.65
N TYR A 97 -9.98 -6.73 -0.56
CA TYR A 97 -9.97 -8.17 -0.83
C TYR A 97 -8.77 -8.86 -0.16
N LEU A 98 -7.57 -8.31 -0.33
CA LEU A 98 -6.36 -8.86 0.27
C LEU A 98 -6.24 -8.49 1.76
N PRO A 99 -5.58 -9.35 2.56
CA PRO A 99 -5.27 -9.04 3.94
C PRO A 99 -4.18 -7.97 4.04
N THR A 100 -4.07 -7.28 5.18
CA THR A 100 -3.10 -6.18 5.35
C THR A 100 -1.64 -6.63 5.29
N ASN A 101 -1.35 -7.92 5.48
CA ASN A 101 -0.02 -8.51 5.28
C ASN A 101 0.26 -8.93 3.83
N ILE A 102 -0.73 -8.89 2.93
CA ILE A 102 -0.72 -9.43 1.56
C ILE A 102 -0.50 -10.95 1.52
N THR A 103 0.61 -11.44 2.06
CA THR A 103 0.98 -12.86 2.14
C THR A 103 1.46 -13.24 3.54
N GLN A 104 1.25 -14.49 3.93
CA GLN A 104 1.78 -15.02 5.19
C GLN A 104 3.32 -15.05 5.21
N ARG A 105 3.95 -15.27 4.05
CA ARG A 105 5.41 -15.24 3.90
C ARG A 105 6.03 -13.89 4.28
N ALA A 106 5.35 -12.78 4.01
CA ALA A 106 5.84 -11.46 4.41
C ALA A 106 5.93 -11.33 5.95
N VAL A 107 4.99 -11.96 6.67
CA VAL A 107 4.99 -12.00 8.14
C VAL A 107 6.14 -12.87 8.65
N GLU A 108 6.28 -14.08 8.10
CA GLU A 108 7.35 -15.02 8.46
C GLU A 108 8.74 -14.45 8.22
N ALA A 109 8.91 -13.74 7.09
CA ALA A 109 10.15 -13.08 6.72
C ALA A 109 10.36 -11.72 7.41
N ARG A 110 9.41 -11.26 8.24
CA ARG A 110 9.46 -9.96 8.94
C ARG A 110 9.64 -8.77 7.99
N LEU A 111 8.98 -8.82 6.83
CA LEU A 111 9.00 -7.78 5.80
C LEU A 111 7.83 -6.80 5.89
N ILE A 112 6.93 -7.00 6.85
CA ILE A 112 5.71 -6.19 7.00
C ILE A 112 5.33 -6.05 8.47
N GLU A 113 4.96 -4.83 8.85
CA GLU A 113 4.49 -4.51 10.19
C GLU A 113 2.97 -4.76 10.33
N PRO A 114 2.48 -5.10 11.54
CA PRO A 114 1.05 -5.22 11.80
C PRO A 114 0.36 -3.85 11.74
N VAL A 115 -0.97 -3.89 11.74
CA VAL A 115 -1.78 -2.68 11.85
C VAL A 115 -1.61 -2.10 13.25
N TYR A 116 -1.28 -0.82 13.34
CA TYR A 116 -1.13 -0.13 14.63
C TYR A 116 -2.22 0.93 14.80
N ALA A 117 -2.80 0.97 15.99
CA ALA A 117 -3.61 2.08 16.48
C ALA A 117 -2.77 2.97 17.39
N THR A 118 -2.90 4.28 17.23
CA THR A 118 -2.19 5.30 18.02
C THR A 118 -3.16 6.38 18.44
N ILE A 119 -3.00 6.87 19.67
CA ILE A 119 -3.82 7.97 20.20
C ILE A 119 -2.95 9.19 20.55
N GLU A 120 -3.43 10.35 20.13
CA GLU A 120 -2.96 11.65 20.59
C GLU A 120 -4.09 12.29 21.41
N LEU A 121 -3.74 12.88 22.56
CA LEU A 121 -4.72 13.44 23.49
C LEU A 121 -4.57 14.96 23.51
N LYS A 122 -5.70 15.66 23.41
CA LYS A 122 -5.82 17.12 23.58
C LYS A 122 -6.68 17.38 24.81
N ASP A 123 -6.18 18.15 25.78
CA ASP A 123 -6.89 18.44 27.04
C ASP A 123 -7.49 17.19 27.69
N ALA A 124 -6.74 16.09 27.64
CA ALA A 124 -7.12 14.79 28.17
C ALA A 124 -5.89 13.96 28.58
N GLU A 125 -6.09 13.05 29.53
CA GLU A 125 -5.07 12.14 30.05
C GLU A 125 -5.48 10.67 29.87
N PRO A 126 -4.53 9.77 29.55
CA PRO A 126 -4.84 8.35 29.42
C PRO A 126 -5.05 7.74 30.80
N VAL A 127 -6.13 6.99 30.97
CA VAL A 127 -6.41 6.19 32.18
C VAL A 127 -6.20 4.72 31.91
N SER A 128 -6.59 4.24 30.73
CA SER A 128 -6.38 2.86 30.27
C SER A 128 -6.20 2.78 28.76
N GLY A 129 -5.43 1.79 28.32
CA GLY A 129 -5.07 1.55 26.93
C GLY A 129 -3.66 2.06 26.59
N ALA A 130 -2.95 1.32 25.73
CA ALA A 130 -1.61 1.69 25.31
C ALA A 130 -1.65 2.82 24.28
N ARG A 131 -0.78 3.84 24.40
CA ARG A 131 -0.71 4.95 23.41
C ARG A 131 -0.50 4.47 21.97
N ARG A 132 0.17 3.32 21.82
CA ARG A 132 0.33 2.57 20.57
C ARG A 132 -0.01 1.11 20.84
N ALA A 133 -0.98 0.57 20.11
CA ALA A 133 -1.44 -0.81 20.24
C ALA A 133 -1.40 -1.51 18.89
N SER A 134 -0.90 -2.74 18.85
CA SER A 134 -0.98 -3.60 17.66
C SER A 134 -2.36 -4.23 17.57
N LEU A 135 -2.98 -4.15 16.39
CA LEU A 135 -4.21 -4.87 16.05
C LEU A 135 -3.92 -6.19 15.29
N GLY A 136 -2.64 -6.53 15.12
CA GLY A 136 -2.20 -7.61 14.25
C GLY A 136 -2.42 -7.28 12.77
N HIS A 137 -2.39 -8.30 11.93
CA HIS A 137 -2.80 -8.15 10.52
C HIS A 137 -4.30 -8.45 10.41
N LEU A 138 -5.01 -7.59 9.67
CA LEU A 138 -6.42 -7.77 9.39
C LEU A 138 -6.59 -8.64 8.14
N PRO A 139 -7.35 -9.75 8.23
CA PRO A 139 -7.83 -10.47 7.06
C PRO A 139 -8.55 -9.53 6.09
N GLY A 140 -8.54 -9.87 4.80
CA GLY A 140 -9.38 -9.22 3.80
C GLY A 140 -10.63 -10.05 3.52
N LEU A 141 -11.40 -9.66 2.50
CA LEU A 141 -12.54 -10.43 2.02
C LEU A 141 -12.16 -11.75 1.33
N ARG A 142 -10.87 -11.94 1.01
CA ARG A 142 -10.36 -13.18 0.47
C ARG A 142 -10.48 -14.31 1.49
N ASP A 143 -11.20 -15.36 1.11
CA ASP A 143 -11.18 -16.64 1.80
C ASP A 143 -9.87 -17.37 1.49
N VAL A 144 -9.01 -17.51 2.51
CA VAL A 144 -7.76 -18.26 2.40
C VAL A 144 -7.97 -19.61 3.07
N GLY A 145 -8.40 -20.60 2.28
CA GLY A 145 -8.53 -21.99 2.76
C GLY A 145 -9.94 -22.57 2.72
N GLY A 146 -10.92 -21.87 2.13
CA GLY A 146 -12.28 -22.39 1.98
C GLY A 146 -13.09 -22.41 3.27
N GLN A 147 -12.64 -21.66 4.29
CA GLN A 147 -13.26 -21.56 5.61
C GLN A 147 -14.07 -20.26 5.78
N GLY A 148 -14.22 -19.49 4.70
CA GLY A 148 -14.79 -18.15 4.70
C GLY A 148 -13.76 -17.06 5.01
N PRO A 149 -14.10 -15.79 4.76
CA PRO A 149 -13.25 -14.66 5.13
C PRO A 149 -13.04 -14.64 6.65
N GLY A 150 -11.78 -14.52 7.07
CA GLY A 150 -11.44 -14.31 8.48
C GLY A 150 -12.05 -13.01 9.02
N GLU A 151 -12.04 -12.82 10.33
CA GLU A 151 -12.60 -11.63 10.96
C GLU A 151 -11.86 -10.35 10.49
N THR A 152 -12.45 -9.62 9.55
CA THR A 152 -11.89 -8.40 8.93
C THR A 152 -11.90 -7.19 9.86
N ARG A 153 -12.48 -7.33 11.06
CA ARG A 153 -12.70 -6.26 12.04
C ARG A 153 -11.83 -6.45 13.28
N ARG A 154 -11.35 -5.34 13.84
CA ARG A 154 -10.77 -5.28 15.20
C ARG A 154 -11.33 -4.09 15.92
N SER A 155 -11.70 -4.31 17.18
CA SER A 155 -12.10 -3.22 18.07
C SER A 155 -10.96 -2.83 18.97
N ILE A 156 -10.90 -1.54 19.31
CA ILE A 156 -9.99 -1.00 20.30
C ILE A 156 -10.75 -0.06 21.22
N GLU A 157 -10.39 -0.10 22.50
CA GLU A 157 -11.00 0.71 23.54
C GLU A 157 -9.93 1.41 24.36
N TYR A 158 -10.21 2.68 24.68
CA TYR A 158 -9.41 3.50 25.57
C TYR A 158 -10.31 4.11 26.64
N VAL A 159 -9.74 4.30 27.83
CA VAL A 159 -10.37 5.15 28.84
C VAL A 159 -9.49 6.38 29.01
N VAL A 160 -10.08 7.56 28.83
CA VAL A 160 -9.39 8.84 28.95
C VAL A 160 -10.14 9.74 29.94
N ARG A 161 -9.40 10.58 30.65
CA ARG A 161 -9.94 11.61 31.52
C ARG A 161 -9.85 12.95 30.81
N ARG A 162 -10.96 13.67 30.68
CA ARG A 162 -10.96 15.04 30.18
C ARG A 162 -10.40 15.98 31.24
N THR A 163 -9.40 16.79 30.89
CA THR A 163 -8.77 17.77 31.80
C THR A 163 -9.15 19.22 31.47
N GLY A 164 -9.61 19.51 30.24
CA GLY A 164 -10.02 20.85 29.82
C GLY A 164 -11.38 20.89 29.12
N GLN A 165 -11.83 22.11 28.78
CA GLN A 165 -13.15 22.34 28.17
C GLN A 165 -13.26 21.84 26.72
N ARG A 166 -12.12 21.64 26.02
CA ARG A 166 -12.06 21.17 24.63
C ARG A 166 -11.31 19.84 24.49
N GLY A 167 -11.53 18.92 25.44
CA GLY A 167 -10.97 17.57 25.41
C GLY A 167 -11.27 16.84 24.10
N ALA A 168 -10.26 16.24 23.49
CA ALA A 168 -10.41 15.41 22.30
C ALA A 168 -9.35 14.30 22.22
N VAL A 169 -9.71 13.19 21.58
CA VAL A 169 -8.80 12.09 21.26
C VAL A 169 -8.65 12.01 19.75
N VAL A 170 -7.42 12.06 19.25
CA VAL A 170 -7.14 11.79 17.84
C VAL A 170 -6.65 10.36 17.72
N LEU A 171 -7.49 9.50 17.17
CA LEU A 171 -7.16 8.11 16.87
C LEU A 171 -6.63 8.02 15.44
N THR A 172 -5.45 7.45 15.28
CA THR A 172 -4.87 7.11 13.97
C THR A 172 -4.61 5.62 13.90
N VAL A 173 -5.10 4.97 12.85
CA VAL A 173 -4.86 3.55 12.58
C VAL A 173 -4.20 3.40 11.23
N ALA A 174 -3.06 2.73 11.18
CA ALA A 174 -2.19 2.68 10.02
C ALA A 174 -1.76 1.24 9.68
N SER A 175 -1.70 0.96 8.38
CA SER A 175 -1.13 -0.23 7.77
C SER A 175 -0.22 0.19 6.62
N GLU A 176 0.92 -0.49 6.45
CA GLU A 176 1.84 -0.22 5.34
C GLU A 176 1.22 -0.39 3.95
N LYS A 177 0.22 -1.28 3.84
CA LYS A 177 -0.45 -1.62 2.57
C LYS A 177 -1.92 -1.20 2.55
N GLY A 178 -2.57 -1.20 3.72
CA GLY A 178 -4.00 -0.87 3.86
C GLY A 178 -4.31 0.63 3.99
N GLY A 179 -3.27 1.48 4.00
CA GLY A 179 -3.41 2.92 4.17
C GLY A 179 -3.55 3.37 5.64
N VAL A 180 -3.94 4.63 5.81
CA VAL A 180 -4.05 5.28 7.12
C VAL A 180 -5.43 5.91 7.26
N VAL A 181 -6.09 5.65 8.38
CA VAL A 181 -7.35 6.29 8.77
C VAL A 181 -7.13 7.07 10.05
N ARG A 182 -7.64 8.30 10.11
CA ARG A 182 -7.49 9.21 11.25
C ARG A 182 -8.83 9.85 11.58
N ARG A 183 -9.19 9.89 12.88
CA ARG A 183 -10.41 10.54 13.38
C ARG A 183 -10.11 11.30 14.66
N GLU A 184 -10.63 12.53 14.72
CA GLU A 184 -10.65 13.32 15.95
C GLU A 184 -12.02 13.17 16.62
N ILE A 185 -11.99 12.84 17.91
CA ILE A 185 -13.14 12.40 18.70
C ILE A 185 -13.27 13.36 19.88
N PRO A 186 -14.25 14.27 19.86
CA PRO A 186 -14.44 15.22 20.95
C PRO A 186 -15.00 14.52 22.19
N LEU A 187 -14.49 14.89 23.36
CA LEU A 187 -14.93 14.42 24.68
C LEU A 187 -16.00 15.39 25.22
N ARG A 188 -17.25 15.23 24.78
CA ARG A 188 -18.36 16.12 25.14
C ARG A 188 -19.05 15.70 26.42
#